data_AF-A0A2D8LJ93-F1
#
_entry.id   AF-A0A2D8LJ93-F1
#
_cell.length_a   1.000
_cell.length_b   1.000
_cell.length_c   1.000
_cell.angle_alpha   90.00
_cell.angle_beta   90.00
_cell.angle_gamma   90.00
#
_symmetry.space_group_name_H-M   'P 1'
#
loop_
_entity.id
_entity.type
_entity.pdbx_description
1 polymer ?
#
loop_
_entity_poly.entity_id
_entity_poly.type
_entity_poly.pdbx_seq_one_letter_code
_entity_poly.pdbx_strand_id
1 'polypeptide(L)'
;MNVIDRYKKPTPKFFKTLRNIGMALVAGGGAILAAPISIPATLVSIATYATVAGTVVTAVSQAVVADDTKTVATPKKKDDGV
;
A
#
# COMPACT_ATOMS: atom_id res chain seq x y z
N MET A 1 18.27 7.13 -13.75
CA MET A 1 17.72 7.02 -12.37
C MET A 1 17.77 5.57 -11.98
N ASN A 2 18.53 5.21 -10.95
CA ASN A 2 18.68 3.81 -10.54
C ASN A 2 17.42 3.36 -9.76
N VAL A 3 17.01 2.10 -9.86
CA VAL A 3 15.82 1.57 -9.14
C VAL A 3 15.98 1.74 -7.62
N ILE A 4 17.22 1.66 -7.16
CA ILE A 4 17.65 1.86 -5.77
C ILE A 4 17.34 3.28 -5.28
N ASP A 5 17.46 4.29 -6.14
CA ASP A 5 17.15 5.68 -5.80
C ASP A 5 15.65 5.91 -5.67
N ARG A 6 14.83 5.19 -6.45
CA ARG A 6 13.36 5.20 -6.34
C ARG A 6 12.87 4.58 -5.03
N TYR A 7 13.55 3.54 -4.53
CA TYR A 7 13.16 2.84 -3.30
C TYR A 7 13.39 3.68 -2.04
N LYS A 8 14.34 4.62 -2.07
CA LYS A 8 14.62 5.55 -0.97
C LYS A 8 13.64 6.74 -0.93
N LYS A 9 12.85 6.96 -1.98
CA LYS A 9 11.87 8.05 -2.01
C LYS A 9 10.66 7.70 -1.16
N PRO A 10 10.19 8.61 -0.29
CA PRO A 10 9.06 8.35 0.58
C PRO A 10 7.77 8.19 -0.23
N THR A 11 6.97 7.18 0.11
CA THR A 11 5.62 7.03 -0.44
C THR A 11 4.74 8.22 0.03
N PRO A 12 3.97 8.87 -0.86
CA PRO A 12 3.12 10.00 -0.50
C PRO A 12 2.10 9.61 0.58
N LYS A 13 1.73 10.57 1.45
CA LYS A 13 0.79 10.31 2.56
C LYS A 13 -0.53 9.69 2.10
N PHE A 14 -1.08 10.15 0.97
CA PHE A 14 -2.30 9.62 0.37
C PHE A 14 -2.20 8.12 0.04
N PHE A 15 -1.14 7.70 -0.67
CA PHE A 15 -0.96 6.30 -1.07
C PHE A 15 -0.60 5.38 0.10
N LYS A 16 0.05 5.90 1.16
CA LYS A 16 0.24 5.14 2.40
C LYS A 16 -1.09 4.81 3.07
N THR A 17 -1.97 5.80 3.21
CA THR A 17 -3.32 5.57 3.78
C THR A 17 -4.13 4.63 2.90
N LEU A 18 -4.08 4.84 1.59
CA LEU A 18 -4.80 4.02 0.62
C LEU A 18 -4.34 2.55 0.65
N ARG A 19 -3.02 2.29 0.79
CA ARG A 19 -2.49 0.94 1.00
C ARG A 19 -3.03 0.28 2.27
N ASN A 20 -3.07 1.01 3.39
CA ASN A 20 -3.54 0.44 4.65
C ASN A 20 -5.02 0.04 4.56
N ILE A 21 -5.84 0.86 3.87
CA ILE A 21 -7.24 0.53 3.60
C ILE A 21 -7.34 -0.69 2.66
N GLY A 22 -6.52 -0.74 1.61
CA GLY A 22 -6.44 -1.90 0.69
C GLY A 22 -6.11 -3.19 1.42
N MET A 23 -5.14 -3.16 2.35
CA MET A 23 -4.78 -4.32 3.17
C MET A 23 -5.91 -4.73 4.12
N ALA A 24 -6.63 -3.77 4.72
CA ALA A 24 -7.78 -4.08 5.57
C ALA A 24 -8.91 -4.76 4.78
N LEU A 25 -9.17 -4.31 3.56
CA LEU A 25 -10.15 -4.92 2.65
C LEU A 25 -9.74 -6.33 2.21
N VAL A 26 -8.45 -6.53 1.88
CA VAL A 26 -7.92 -7.85 1.52
C VAL A 26 -8.00 -8.82 2.69
N ALA A 27 -7.59 -8.40 3.89
CA ALA A 27 -7.63 -9.24 5.08
C ALA A 27 -9.09 -9.59 5.47
N GLY A 28 -9.99 -8.60 5.50
CA GLY A 28 -11.39 -8.80 5.82
C GLY A 28 -12.11 -9.67 4.79
N GLY A 29 -11.93 -9.39 3.50
CA GLY A 29 -12.52 -10.18 2.43
C GLY A 29 -11.93 -11.60 2.37
N GLY A 30 -10.62 -11.76 2.55
CA GLY A 30 -9.96 -13.06 2.63
C GLY A 30 -10.46 -13.91 3.79
N ALA A 31 -10.71 -13.32 4.96
CA ALA A 31 -11.29 -14.01 6.10
C ALA A 31 -12.72 -14.51 5.81
N ILE A 32 -13.55 -13.69 5.16
CA ILE A 32 -14.91 -14.07 4.75
C ILE A 32 -14.86 -15.23 3.74
N LEU A 33 -13.97 -15.15 2.75
CA LEU A 33 -13.82 -16.18 1.73
C LEU A 33 -13.26 -17.51 2.30
N ALA A 34 -12.47 -17.45 3.37
CA ALA A 34 -11.92 -18.64 4.03
C ALA A 34 -12.96 -19.43 4.83
N ALA A 35 -14.09 -18.82 5.20
CA ALA A 35 -15.16 -19.45 5.99
C ALA A 35 -16.56 -19.24 5.36
N PRO A 36 -16.84 -19.86 4.19
CA PRO A 36 -18.07 -19.58 3.44
C PRO A 36 -19.33 -20.27 3.99
N ILE A 37 -19.16 -21.29 4.84
CA ILE A 37 -20.23 -22.21 5.27
C ILE A 37 -21.38 -21.57 6.05
N SER A 38 -21.15 -20.41 6.67
CA SER A 38 -22.14 -19.73 7.52
C SER A 38 -22.64 -18.41 6.93
N ILE A 39 -22.20 -18.05 5.72
CA ILE A 39 -22.33 -16.68 5.21
C ILE A 39 -23.22 -16.65 3.95
N PRO A 40 -24.24 -15.76 3.89
CA PRO A 40 -25.05 -15.56 2.69
C PRO A 40 -24.21 -15.26 1.43
N ALA A 41 -24.61 -15.80 0.28
CA ALA A 41 -23.89 -15.66 -1.00
C ALA A 41 -23.64 -14.20 -1.43
N THR A 42 -24.53 -13.27 -1.05
CA THR A 42 -24.38 -11.84 -1.29
C THR A 42 -23.14 -11.27 -0.60
N LEU A 43 -22.88 -11.67 0.64
CA LEU A 43 -21.72 -11.22 1.42
C LEU A 43 -20.42 -11.80 0.85
N VAL A 44 -20.43 -13.06 0.43
CA VAL A 44 -19.29 -13.70 -0.27
C VAL A 44 -18.96 -12.92 -1.55
N SER A 45 -19.98 -12.56 -2.34
CA SER A 45 -19.79 -11.81 -3.58
C SER A 45 -19.21 -10.41 -3.33
N ILE A 46 -19.73 -9.69 -2.33
CA ILE A 46 -19.18 -8.39 -1.91
C ILE A 46 -17.72 -8.55 -1.46
N ALA A 47 -17.43 -9.57 -0.65
CA ALA A 47 -16.08 -9.86 -0.17
C ALA A 47 -15.12 -10.12 -1.35
N THR A 48 -15.53 -10.88 -2.36
CA THR A 48 -14.73 -11.10 -3.57
C THR A 48 -14.39 -9.79 -4.27
N TYR A 49 -15.38 -8.94 -4.56
CA TYR A 49 -15.11 -7.65 -5.22
C TYR A 49 -14.25 -6.72 -4.37
N ALA A 50 -14.49 -6.68 -3.05
CA ALA A 50 -13.72 -5.89 -2.11
C ALA A 50 -12.25 -6.37 -2.05
N THR A 51 -12.01 -7.67 -2.05
CA THR A 51 -10.65 -8.24 -2.11
C THR A 51 -9.96 -7.86 -3.40
N VAL A 52 -10.61 -7.98 -4.56
CA VAL A 52 -10.01 -7.57 -5.86
C VAL A 52 -9.69 -6.07 -5.87
N ALA A 53 -10.60 -5.23 -5.39
CA ALA A 53 -10.33 -3.79 -5.29
C ALA A 53 -9.15 -3.52 -4.35
N GLY A 54 -9.11 -4.19 -3.20
CA GLY A 54 -8.03 -4.08 -2.22
C GLY A 54 -6.66 -4.49 -2.77
N THR A 55 -6.57 -5.55 -3.58
CA THR A 55 -5.31 -5.98 -4.18
C THR A 55 -4.79 -4.99 -5.21
N VAL A 56 -5.65 -4.49 -6.11
CA VAL A 56 -5.29 -3.47 -7.11
C VAL A 56 -4.82 -2.19 -6.42
N VAL A 57 -5.61 -1.70 -5.47
CA VAL A 57 -5.31 -0.48 -4.72
C VAL A 57 -3.98 -0.60 -3.97
N THR A 58 -3.72 -1.76 -3.36
CA THR A 58 -2.47 -2.03 -2.66
C THR A 58 -1.28 -2.07 -3.62
N ALA A 59 -1.40 -2.77 -4.75
CA ALA A 59 -0.34 -2.87 -5.76
C ALA A 59 0.00 -1.50 -6.36
N VAL A 60 -1.01 -0.71 -6.73
CA VAL A 60 -0.83 0.64 -7.25
C VAL A 60 -0.17 1.54 -6.19
N SER A 61 -0.63 1.45 -4.93
CA SER A 61 -0.04 2.23 -3.82
C SER A 61 1.40 1.86 -3.47
N GLN A 62 1.90 0.72 -3.95
CA GLN A 62 3.32 0.33 -3.87
C GLN A 62 4.12 0.74 -5.08
N ALA A 63 3.50 0.79 -6.25
CA ALA A 63 4.15 1.25 -7.48
C ALA A 63 4.37 2.77 -7.47
N VAL A 64 3.51 3.53 -6.77
CA VAL A 64 3.62 5.00 -6.72
C VAL A 64 4.72 5.44 -5.76
N VAL A 65 5.72 6.12 -6.32
CA VAL A 65 6.79 6.82 -5.60
C VAL A 65 6.57 8.34 -5.75
N ALA A 66 6.81 9.11 -4.68
CA ALA A 66 6.81 10.57 -4.78
C ALA A 66 8.01 11.03 -5.64
N ASP A 67 7.77 11.87 -6.65
CA ASP A 67 8.83 12.65 -7.28
C ASP A 67 8.89 14.02 -6.59
N ASP A 68 9.91 14.21 -5.75
CA ASP A 68 10.14 15.47 -5.06
C ASP A 68 10.42 16.61 -6.05
N THR A 69 9.42 17.47 -6.29
CA THR A 69 9.63 18.87 -6.71
C THR A 69 9.02 19.80 -5.66
N LYS A 70 9.65 19.83 -4.48
CA LYS A 70 9.99 21.04 -3.68
C LYS A 70 10.58 20.63 -2.32
N THR A 71 11.83 21.05 -2.16
CA THR A 71 12.75 21.12 -1.02
C THR A 71 12.12 21.18 0.38
N VAL A 72 12.70 20.45 1.35
CA VAL A 72 13.38 20.92 2.59
C VAL A 72 13.42 19.78 3.62
N ALA A 73 14.64 19.28 3.90
CA ALA A 73 15.19 18.89 5.20
C ALA A 73 16.24 17.78 5.04
N THR A 74 17.48 18.20 4.80
CA THR A 74 18.71 17.42 4.98
C THR A 74 18.84 16.97 6.44
N PRO A 75 19.19 15.70 6.74
CA PRO A 75 20.06 15.39 7.86
C PRO A 75 21.50 15.30 7.35
N LYS A 76 22.38 15.99 8.05
CA LYS A 76 23.78 16.18 7.70
C LYS A 76 24.54 14.86 7.57
N LYS A 77 25.39 14.82 6.53
CA LYS A 77 26.60 14.00 6.46
C LYS A 77 27.41 14.23 7.75
N LYS A 78 27.61 13.18 8.53
CA LYS A 78 28.65 13.16 9.57
C LYS A 78 29.90 12.63 8.89
N ASP A 79 30.82 13.55 8.60
CA ASP A 79 32.19 13.21 8.26
C ASP A 79 32.83 12.60 9.50
N ASP A 80 32.97 11.27 9.51
CA ASP A 80 33.83 10.58 10.46
C ASP A 80 35.07 10.16 9.67
N GLY A 81 35.94 11.14 9.42
CA GLY A 81 37.31 10.91 8.99
C GLY A 81 38.25 11.08 10.18
N VAL A 82 38.68 9.96 10.76
CA VAL A 82 40.05 9.62 11.20
C VAL A 82 40.14 8.10 11.19
#